data_AF-A0A2G6C1T3-F1
#
_entry.id   AF-A0A2G6C1T3-F1
#
_cell.length_a   1.000
_cell.length_b   1.000
_cell.length_c   1.000
_cell.angle_alpha   90.00
_cell.angle_beta   90.00
_cell.angle_gamma   90.00
#
_symmetry.space_group_name_H-M   'P 1'
#
loop_
_entity.id
_entity.type
_entity.pdbx_description
1 polymer ?
#
loop_
_entity_poly.entity_id
_entity_poly.type
_entity_poly.pdbx_seq_one_letter_code
_entity_poly.pdbx_strand_id
1 'polypeptide(L)'
;MKAYQSNDQIVKSNQTFWAARIKDVSDTKSLNDFVAGYLSLLGEEYEDYITNALSHLDLITEPVLEKATKDILTILDNLKQESSLEQRKKLWQKLAELVNYSNGIVNTSPQLTDREQAAKYIKTLLDNFQSGLWPEYDVAYRIVNVMAYYSIEPADTRLYKLWDLATELEIPNLSETDRKASWQTIFSLAKQI
;
A
#
# COMPACT_ATOMS: atom_id res chain seq x y z
N MET A 1 0.10 18.95 -24.48
CA MET A 1 -0.92 17.89 -24.71
C MET A 1 -0.48 16.47 -24.31
N LYS A 2 0.78 16.21 -23.89
CA LYS A 2 1.26 14.87 -23.50
C LYS A 2 1.17 14.52 -22.00
N ALA A 3 1.00 15.51 -21.12
CA ALA A 3 0.91 15.30 -19.66
C ALA A 3 -0.46 14.79 -19.19
N TYR A 4 -1.53 14.99 -19.97
CA TYR A 4 -2.87 14.51 -19.62
C TYR A 4 -3.01 12.99 -19.88
N GLN A 5 -2.52 12.51 -21.03
CA GLN A 5 -2.58 11.09 -21.41
C GLN A 5 -1.75 10.17 -20.50
N SER A 6 -0.74 10.73 -19.81
CA SER A 6 0.19 9.99 -18.98
C SER A 6 -0.41 9.71 -17.59
N ASN A 7 -1.23 10.61 -17.05
CA ASN A 7 -1.96 10.36 -15.81
C ASN A 7 -3.08 9.31 -16.01
N ASP A 8 -3.73 9.32 -17.17
CA ASP A 8 -4.84 8.42 -17.49
C ASP A 8 -4.44 6.93 -17.46
N GLN A 9 -3.22 6.59 -17.87
CA GLN A 9 -2.74 5.21 -17.86
C GLN A 9 -2.48 4.68 -16.44
N ILE A 10 -1.89 5.51 -15.58
CA ILE A 10 -1.67 5.17 -14.16
C ILE A 10 -3.01 4.98 -13.47
N VAL A 11 -3.93 5.93 -13.65
CA VAL A 11 -5.29 5.87 -13.08
C VAL A 11 -5.99 4.59 -13.53
N LYS A 12 -5.94 4.27 -14.83
CA LYS A 12 -6.57 3.06 -15.36
C LYS A 12 -5.93 1.78 -14.80
N SER A 13 -4.61 1.74 -14.66
CA SER A 13 -3.90 0.60 -14.07
C SER A 13 -4.34 0.37 -12.61
N ASN A 14 -4.33 1.43 -11.80
CA ASN A 14 -4.77 1.38 -10.41
C ASN A 14 -6.26 0.97 -10.30
N GLN A 15 -7.14 1.53 -11.14
CA GLN A 15 -8.55 1.14 -11.18
C GLN A 15 -8.72 -0.35 -11.54
N THR A 16 -7.94 -0.85 -12.51
CA THR A 16 -7.99 -2.26 -12.92
C THR A 16 -7.52 -3.17 -11.78
N PHE A 17 -6.46 -2.78 -11.08
CA PHE A 17 -5.95 -3.51 -9.92
C PHE A 17 -7.02 -3.60 -8.81
N TRP A 18 -7.59 -2.47 -8.40
CA TRP A 18 -8.57 -2.44 -7.31
C TRP A 18 -9.87 -3.15 -7.68
N ALA A 19 -10.36 -2.98 -8.90
CA ALA A 19 -11.53 -3.72 -9.38
C ALA A 19 -11.31 -5.24 -9.35
N ALA A 20 -10.11 -5.70 -9.72
CA ALA A 20 -9.75 -7.12 -9.64
C ALA A 20 -9.69 -7.60 -8.18
N ARG A 21 -9.07 -6.83 -7.28
CA ARG A 21 -8.96 -7.18 -5.85
C ARG A 21 -10.31 -7.23 -5.14
N ILE A 22 -11.20 -6.28 -5.44
CA ILE A 22 -12.54 -6.24 -4.84
C ILE A 22 -13.43 -7.37 -5.38
N LYS A 23 -13.25 -7.79 -6.63
CA LYS A 23 -14.00 -8.92 -7.22
C LYS A 23 -13.82 -10.23 -6.45
N ASP A 24 -12.69 -10.40 -5.74
CA ASP A 24 -12.42 -11.58 -4.91
C ASP A 24 -13.17 -11.54 -3.55
N VAL A 25 -13.84 -10.43 -3.23
CA VAL A 25 -14.62 -10.23 -2.00
C VAL A 25 -16.09 -10.51 -2.27
N SER A 26 -16.53 -11.75 -2.05
CA SER A 26 -17.90 -12.20 -2.37
C SER A 26 -18.75 -12.58 -1.16
N ASP A 27 -18.15 -12.67 0.03
CA ASP A 27 -18.82 -13.05 1.27
C ASP A 27 -18.13 -12.42 2.50
N THR A 28 -18.72 -12.59 3.69
CA THR A 28 -18.19 -12.01 4.92
C THR A 28 -16.78 -12.52 5.26
N LYS A 29 -16.46 -13.77 4.90
CA LYS A 29 -15.15 -14.35 5.18
C LYS A 29 -14.08 -13.68 4.32
N SER A 30 -14.30 -13.59 3.02
CA SER A 30 -13.41 -12.94 2.06
C SER A 30 -13.27 -11.43 2.33
N LEU A 31 -14.33 -10.76 2.80
CA LEU A 31 -14.27 -9.38 3.28
C LEU A 31 -13.34 -9.25 4.50
N ASN A 32 -13.51 -10.12 5.49
CA ASN A 32 -12.66 -10.12 6.68
C ASN A 32 -11.21 -10.44 6.33
N ASP A 33 -10.97 -11.41 5.45
CA ASP A 33 -9.64 -11.79 4.97
C ASP A 33 -8.97 -10.61 4.22
N PHE A 34 -9.73 -9.88 3.39
CA PHE A 34 -9.25 -8.67 2.71
C PHE A 34 -8.82 -7.60 3.71
N VAL A 35 -9.69 -7.26 4.68
CA VAL A 35 -9.38 -6.24 5.69
C VAL A 35 -8.21 -6.68 6.58
N ALA A 36 -8.21 -7.93 7.03
CA ALA A 36 -7.14 -8.50 7.83
C ALA A 36 -5.78 -8.45 7.13
N GLY A 37 -5.75 -8.65 5.81
CA GLY A 37 -4.55 -8.48 4.99
C GLY A 37 -3.91 -7.11 5.16
N TYR A 38 -4.70 -6.04 5.11
CA TYR A 38 -4.18 -4.68 5.32
C TYR A 38 -3.98 -4.30 6.79
N LEU A 39 -4.81 -4.82 7.71
CA LEU A 39 -4.57 -4.65 9.15
C LEU A 39 -3.24 -5.26 9.60
N SER A 40 -2.81 -6.35 8.96
CA SER A 40 -1.50 -6.97 9.23
C SER A 40 -0.32 -6.06 8.90
N LEU A 41 -0.54 -5.05 8.06
CA LEU A 41 0.48 -4.07 7.67
C LEU A 41 0.54 -2.85 8.61
N LEU A 42 -0.37 -2.71 9.59
CA LEU A 42 -0.32 -1.59 10.53
C LEU A 42 0.99 -1.63 11.34
N GLY A 43 1.72 -0.51 11.32
CA GLY A 43 3.04 -0.43 11.94
C GLY A 43 4.19 -0.87 11.04
N GLU A 44 3.89 -1.46 9.88
CA GLU A 44 4.85 -1.72 8.80
C GLU A 44 4.61 -0.80 7.59
N GLU A 45 3.39 -0.29 7.46
CA GLU A 45 2.94 0.67 6.46
C GLU A 45 2.26 1.89 7.07
N TYR A 46 2.24 2.98 6.31
CA TYR A 46 1.57 4.21 6.75
C TYR A 46 0.05 4.05 6.77
N GLU A 47 -0.60 4.60 7.80
CA GLU A 47 -2.05 4.54 7.99
C GLU A 47 -2.82 5.05 6.76
N ASP A 48 -2.34 6.12 6.11
CA ASP A 48 -3.00 6.73 4.95
C ASP A 48 -3.06 5.76 3.76
N TYR A 49 -2.01 4.95 3.55
CA TYR A 49 -2.02 3.96 2.48
C TYR A 49 -2.98 2.81 2.77
N ILE A 50 -3.05 2.36 4.03
CA ILE A 50 -3.96 1.30 4.47
C ILE A 50 -5.42 1.79 4.40
N THR A 51 -5.70 2.99 4.90
CA THR A 51 -7.05 3.57 4.82
C THR A 51 -7.49 3.81 3.38
N ASN A 52 -6.57 4.23 2.50
CA ASN A 52 -6.86 4.36 1.07
C ASN A 52 -7.19 3.01 0.43
N ALA A 53 -6.39 1.97 0.68
CA ALA A 53 -6.67 0.62 0.18
C ALA A 53 -8.03 0.09 0.62
N LEU A 54 -8.34 0.23 1.91
CA LEU A 54 -9.61 -0.23 2.47
C LEU A 54 -10.81 0.62 2.01
N SER A 55 -10.60 1.86 1.57
CA SER A 55 -11.68 2.70 1.06
C SER A 55 -12.30 2.16 -0.23
N HIS A 56 -11.54 1.38 -1.02
CA HIS A 56 -12.04 0.70 -2.22
C HIS A 56 -13.10 -0.37 -1.95
N LEU A 57 -13.37 -0.71 -0.68
CA LEU A 57 -14.55 -1.50 -0.32
C LEU A 57 -15.86 -0.81 -0.71
N ASP A 58 -15.86 0.50 -0.98
CA ASP A 58 -17.00 1.22 -1.55
C ASP A 58 -17.44 0.72 -2.94
N LEU A 59 -16.56 0.00 -3.64
CA LEU A 59 -16.85 -0.63 -4.92
C LEU A 59 -17.64 -1.95 -4.79
N ILE A 60 -17.78 -2.50 -3.57
CA ILE A 60 -18.59 -3.68 -3.31
C ILE A 60 -20.07 -3.32 -3.45
N THR A 61 -20.79 -4.07 -4.28
CA THR A 61 -22.22 -3.84 -4.55
C THR A 61 -23.10 -5.01 -4.10
N GLU A 62 -22.47 -6.05 -3.57
CA GLU A 62 -23.07 -7.28 -3.09
C GLU A 62 -24.00 -6.97 -1.90
N PRO A 63 -25.33 -7.17 -2.02
CA PRO A 63 -26.28 -6.79 -0.96
C PRO A 63 -26.01 -7.48 0.38
N VAL A 64 -25.46 -8.69 0.35
CA VAL A 64 -25.12 -9.46 1.55
C VAL A 64 -23.99 -8.80 2.37
N LEU A 65 -23.16 -7.97 1.74
CA LEU A 65 -22.02 -7.29 2.37
C LEU A 65 -22.30 -5.83 2.73
N GLU A 66 -23.39 -5.24 2.22
CA GLU A 66 -23.69 -3.81 2.33
C GLU A 66 -23.50 -3.26 3.75
N LYS A 67 -24.08 -3.93 4.75
CA LYS A 67 -23.97 -3.49 6.15
C LYS A 67 -22.52 -3.55 6.66
N ALA A 68 -21.82 -4.67 6.44
CA ALA A 68 -20.46 -4.85 6.94
C ALA A 68 -19.50 -3.84 6.29
N THR A 69 -19.60 -3.67 4.96
CA THR A 69 -18.84 -2.66 4.22
C THR A 69 -19.11 -1.25 4.75
N LYS A 70 -20.38 -0.89 4.97
CA LYS A 70 -20.74 0.42 5.51
C LYS A 70 -20.19 0.67 6.91
N ASP A 71 -20.23 -0.34 7.78
CA ASP A 71 -19.68 -0.25 9.13
C ASP A 71 -18.15 -0.05 9.09
N ILE A 72 -17.44 -0.75 8.18
CA ILE A 72 -16.00 -0.56 7.96
C ILE A 72 -15.72 0.85 7.44
N LEU A 73 -16.38 1.29 6.36
CA LEU A 73 -16.15 2.60 5.76
C LEU A 73 -16.41 3.75 6.75
N THR A 74 -17.42 3.60 7.61
CA THR A 74 -17.70 4.57 8.68
C THR A 74 -16.52 4.68 9.67
N ILE A 75 -15.86 3.58 10.01
CA ILE A 75 -14.66 3.61 10.86
C ILE A 75 -13.50 4.30 10.13
N LEU A 76 -13.30 4.00 8.84
CA LEU A 76 -12.26 4.64 8.03
C LEU A 76 -12.45 6.15 7.90
N ASP A 77 -13.69 6.62 7.73
CA ASP A 77 -13.97 8.05 7.67
C ASP A 77 -13.70 8.74 9.00
N ASN A 78 -13.99 8.09 10.13
CA ASN A 78 -13.61 8.60 11.45
C ASN A 78 -12.07 8.65 11.61
N LEU A 79 -11.34 7.64 11.11
CA LEU A 79 -9.87 7.63 11.16
C LEU A 79 -9.26 8.83 10.42
N LYS A 80 -9.80 9.21 9.25
CA LYS A 80 -9.33 10.36 8.47
C LYS A 80 -9.51 11.71 9.17
N GLN A 81 -10.50 11.82 10.06
CA GLN A 81 -10.78 13.06 10.79
C GLN A 81 -10.12 13.11 12.17
N GLU A 82 -9.60 11.98 12.66
CA GLU A 82 -9.06 11.86 14.01
C GLU A 82 -7.57 12.20 14.07
N SER A 83 -7.25 13.23 14.86
CA SER A 83 -5.86 13.71 15.02
C SER A 83 -5.12 13.03 16.17
N SER A 84 -5.84 12.52 17.17
CA SER A 84 -5.27 11.86 18.33
C SER A 84 -4.80 10.44 18.00
N LEU A 85 -3.50 10.18 18.18
CA LEU A 85 -2.91 8.85 18.01
C LEU A 85 -3.62 7.77 18.84
N GLU A 86 -3.99 8.10 20.07
CA GLU A 86 -4.68 7.17 20.96
C GLU A 86 -6.08 6.83 20.45
N GLN A 87 -6.81 7.81 19.93
CA GLN A 87 -8.15 7.59 19.39
C GLN A 87 -8.10 6.86 18.05
N ARG A 88 -7.15 7.18 17.18
CA ARG A 88 -6.90 6.40 15.95
C ARG A 88 -6.59 4.94 16.28
N LYS A 89 -5.74 4.68 17.28
CA LYS A 89 -5.45 3.31 17.73
C LYS A 89 -6.72 2.57 18.18
N LYS A 90 -7.62 3.23 18.92
CA LYS A 90 -8.92 2.64 19.31
C LYS A 90 -9.82 2.36 18.10
N LEU A 91 -9.84 3.24 17.10
CA LEU A 91 -10.59 3.02 15.86
C LEU A 91 -10.04 1.82 15.07
N TRP A 92 -8.72 1.67 14.98
CA TRP A 92 -8.10 0.47 14.38
C TRP A 92 -8.43 -0.81 15.16
N GLN A 93 -8.43 -0.76 16.49
CA GLN A 93 -8.84 -1.90 17.32
C GLN A 93 -10.31 -2.26 17.09
N LYS A 94 -11.19 -1.26 16.99
CA LYS A 94 -12.61 -1.47 16.66
C LYS A 94 -12.77 -2.11 15.27
N LEU A 95 -11.98 -1.68 14.28
CA LEU A 95 -12.00 -2.29 12.96
C LEU A 95 -11.51 -3.75 13.02
N ALA A 96 -10.44 -4.03 13.77
CA ALA A 96 -9.93 -5.37 13.97
C ALA A 96 -10.97 -6.29 14.63
N GLU A 97 -11.68 -5.82 15.66
CA GLU A 97 -12.78 -6.55 16.30
C GLU A 97 -13.92 -6.84 15.31
N LEU A 98 -14.31 -5.85 14.49
CA LEU A 98 -15.38 -5.99 13.50
C LEU A 98 -15.12 -7.12 12.50
N VAL A 99 -13.86 -7.31 12.10
CA VAL A 99 -13.45 -8.34 11.13
C VAL A 99 -12.83 -9.59 11.77
N ASN A 100 -12.93 -9.73 13.09
CA ASN A 100 -12.36 -10.85 13.87
C ASN A 100 -10.84 -11.02 13.71
N TYR A 101 -10.09 -9.92 13.57
CA TYR A 101 -8.63 -9.93 13.49
C TYR A 101 -8.00 -10.09 14.89
N SER A 102 -7.44 -11.26 15.17
CA SER A 102 -7.00 -11.68 16.51
C SER A 102 -5.60 -11.20 16.92
N ASN A 103 -4.78 -10.73 15.99
CA ASN A 103 -3.37 -10.40 16.28
C ASN A 103 -3.22 -9.09 17.08
N GLY A 104 -4.31 -8.33 17.25
CA GLY A 104 -4.31 -7.03 17.91
C GLY A 104 -3.60 -5.93 17.10
N ILE A 105 -3.76 -4.68 17.54
CA ILE A 105 -3.11 -3.51 16.94
C ILE A 105 -2.08 -2.95 17.93
N VAL A 106 -0.80 -3.21 17.65
CA VAL A 106 0.30 -2.80 18.53
C VAL A 106 0.82 -1.42 18.13
N ASN A 107 1.17 -1.27 16.86
CA ASN A 107 1.63 -0.02 16.22
C ASN A 107 0.73 0.33 15.04
N THR A 108 0.70 1.61 14.67
CA THR A 108 -0.08 2.10 13.54
C THR A 108 0.78 2.74 12.45
N SER A 109 2.07 2.95 12.69
CA SER A 109 2.97 3.55 11.69
C SER A 109 4.38 2.97 11.76
N PRO A 110 5.10 2.90 10.63
CA PRO A 110 6.47 2.43 10.60
C PRO A 110 7.40 3.40 11.33
N GLN A 111 8.40 2.85 12.00
CA GLN A 111 9.53 3.63 12.48
C GLN A 111 10.48 3.80 11.30
N LEU A 112 10.68 5.05 10.91
CA LEU A 112 11.52 5.42 9.78
C LEU A 112 12.49 6.51 10.24
N THR A 113 13.43 6.12 11.12
CA THR A 113 14.41 7.04 11.72
C THR A 113 15.81 6.93 11.13
N ASP A 114 16.12 5.85 10.44
CA ASP A 114 17.45 5.58 9.88
C ASP A 114 17.41 4.76 8.59
N ARG A 115 18.59 4.57 8.01
CA ARG A 115 18.78 3.84 6.77
C ARG A 115 18.38 2.37 6.86
N GLU A 116 18.63 1.71 7.99
CA GLU A 116 18.30 0.30 8.18
C GLU A 116 16.78 0.12 8.19
N GLN A 117 16.07 1.03 8.86
CA GLN A 117 14.62 1.08 8.88
C GLN A 117 14.03 1.39 7.50
N ALA A 118 14.65 2.29 6.73
CA ALA A 118 14.27 2.55 5.33
C ALA A 118 14.40 1.28 4.46
N ALA A 119 15.54 0.59 4.55
CA ALA A 119 15.79 -0.65 3.82
C ALA A 119 14.79 -1.74 4.21
N LYS A 120 14.52 -1.89 5.52
CA LYS A 120 13.53 -2.82 6.05
C LYS A 120 12.13 -2.52 5.50
N TYR A 121 11.70 -1.25 5.52
CA TYR A 121 10.41 -0.84 4.98
C TYR A 121 10.29 -1.17 3.49
N ILE A 122 11.32 -0.86 2.68
CA ILE A 122 11.31 -1.16 1.24
C ILE A 122 11.19 -2.67 1.00
N LYS A 123 11.90 -3.48 1.79
CA LYS A 123 11.82 -4.93 1.69
C LYS A 123 10.40 -5.44 2.00
N THR A 124 9.82 -5.00 3.11
CA THR A 124 8.45 -5.33 3.48
C THR A 124 7.44 -4.90 2.41
N LEU A 125 7.56 -3.68 1.89
CA LEU A 125 6.72 -3.17 0.80
C LEU A 125 6.82 -4.06 -0.45
N LEU A 126 8.02 -4.51 -0.83
CA LEU A 126 8.24 -5.38 -1.98
C LEU A 126 7.68 -6.79 -1.78
N ASP A 127 7.82 -7.36 -0.57
CA ASP A 127 7.24 -8.67 -0.24
C ASP A 127 5.70 -8.61 -0.33
N ASN A 128 5.10 -7.51 0.14
CA ASN A 128 3.66 -7.26 0.05
C ASN A 128 3.19 -7.01 -1.40
N PHE A 129 4.01 -6.35 -2.21
CA PHE A 129 3.76 -6.19 -3.63
C PHE A 129 3.74 -7.55 -4.35
N GLN A 130 4.70 -8.43 -4.08
CA GLN A 130 4.72 -9.79 -4.63
C GLN A 130 3.50 -10.62 -4.22
N SER A 131 2.95 -10.33 -3.03
CA SER A 131 1.72 -10.94 -2.52
C SER A 131 0.44 -10.33 -3.11
N GLY A 132 0.55 -9.34 -4.00
CA GLY A 132 -0.56 -8.72 -4.70
C GLY A 132 -1.38 -7.73 -3.85
N LEU A 133 -0.81 -7.17 -2.78
CA LEU A 133 -1.52 -6.24 -1.90
C LEU A 133 -1.54 -4.80 -2.42
N TRP A 134 -0.59 -4.42 -3.27
CA TRP A 134 -0.42 -3.05 -3.74
C TRP A 134 -0.33 -2.99 -5.26
N PRO A 135 -0.91 -1.96 -5.90
CA PRO A 135 -0.70 -1.74 -7.32
C PRO A 135 0.75 -1.28 -7.57
N GLU A 136 1.26 -1.62 -8.75
CA GLU A 136 2.65 -1.38 -9.14
C GLU A 136 3.09 0.08 -8.94
N TYR A 137 2.25 1.03 -9.38
CA TYR A 137 2.60 2.45 -9.31
C TYR A 137 2.71 2.95 -7.88
N ASP A 138 1.82 2.53 -6.98
CA ASP A 138 1.87 2.91 -5.57
C ASP A 138 3.16 2.41 -4.91
N VAL A 139 3.63 1.21 -5.28
CA VAL A 139 4.87 0.62 -4.76
C VAL A 139 6.08 1.43 -5.23
N ALA A 140 6.16 1.74 -6.53
CA ALA A 140 7.22 2.58 -7.08
C ALA A 140 7.25 3.96 -6.40
N TYR A 141 6.07 4.59 -6.29
CA TYR A 141 5.91 5.90 -5.65
C TYR A 141 6.34 5.91 -4.18
N ARG A 142 6.00 4.87 -3.41
CA ARG A 142 6.44 4.74 -2.02
C ARG A 142 7.94 4.56 -1.90
N ILE A 143 8.57 3.80 -2.79
CA ILE A 143 10.04 3.67 -2.81
C ILE A 143 10.66 5.04 -3.08
N VAL A 144 10.19 5.78 -4.08
CA VAL A 144 10.70 7.13 -4.39
C VAL A 144 10.54 8.08 -3.19
N ASN A 145 9.37 8.10 -2.58
CA ASN A 145 9.07 8.98 -1.44
C ASN A 145 9.93 8.69 -0.22
N VAL A 146 9.99 7.43 0.23
CA VAL A 146 10.81 7.06 1.40
C VAL A 146 12.24 7.50 1.18
N MET A 147 12.76 7.26 -0.01
CA MET A 147 14.12 7.54 -0.40
C MET A 147 14.41 9.03 -0.64
N ALA A 148 13.38 9.87 -0.80
CA ALA A 148 13.51 11.32 -0.80
C ALA A 148 13.54 11.91 0.62
N TYR A 149 12.85 11.26 1.58
CA TYR A 149 12.86 11.66 3.00
C TYR A 149 14.19 11.35 3.68
N TYR A 150 14.85 10.26 3.29
CA TYR A 150 16.23 9.97 3.68
C TYR A 150 17.17 10.59 2.65
N SER A 151 18.10 11.45 3.05
CA SER A 151 19.12 11.94 2.12
C SER A 151 20.06 10.80 1.73
N ILE A 152 19.70 10.07 0.66
CA ILE A 152 20.53 8.98 0.13
C ILE A 152 21.72 9.59 -0.56
N GLU A 153 22.89 9.28 -0.03
CA GLU A 153 24.13 9.65 -0.68
C GLU A 153 24.42 8.65 -1.81
N PRO A 154 25.09 9.08 -2.90
CA PRO A 154 25.56 8.15 -3.94
C PRO A 154 26.44 7.00 -3.41
N ALA A 155 27.03 7.16 -2.21
CA ALA A 155 27.75 6.12 -1.49
C ALA A 155 26.84 4.92 -1.10
N ASP A 156 25.52 5.13 -1.03
CA ASP A 156 24.52 4.13 -0.72
C ASP A 156 24.07 3.38 -1.97
N THR A 157 25.05 2.85 -2.71
CA THR A 157 24.89 2.43 -4.12
C THR A 157 23.66 1.56 -4.38
N ARG A 158 23.31 0.62 -3.48
CA ARG A 158 22.12 -0.23 -3.63
C ARG A 158 20.81 0.53 -3.45
N LEU A 159 20.72 1.35 -2.40
CA LEU A 159 19.55 2.17 -2.13
C LEU A 159 19.38 3.23 -3.22
N TYR A 160 20.47 3.92 -3.60
CA TYR A 160 20.44 4.86 -4.70
C TYR A 160 19.94 4.22 -6.00
N LYS A 161 20.37 2.99 -6.32
CA LYS A 161 19.91 2.30 -7.53
C LYS A 161 18.45 1.86 -7.45
N LEU A 162 17.95 1.49 -6.26
CA LEU A 162 16.52 1.21 -6.05
C LEU A 162 15.67 2.45 -6.30
N TRP A 163 16.10 3.61 -5.78
CA TRP A 163 15.42 4.88 -5.99
C TRP A 163 15.39 5.30 -7.48
N ASP A 164 16.52 5.17 -8.17
CA ASP A 164 16.65 5.46 -9.60
C ASP A 164 15.68 4.61 -10.45
N LEU A 165 15.66 3.29 -10.22
CA LEU A 165 14.74 2.38 -10.92
C LEU A 165 13.27 2.64 -10.57
N ALA A 166 12.95 2.97 -9.32
CA ALA A 166 11.60 3.32 -8.92
C ALA A 166 11.11 4.62 -9.61
N THR A 167 12.01 5.59 -9.77
CA THR A 167 11.74 6.84 -10.49
C THR A 167 11.46 6.57 -11.97
N GLU A 168 12.17 5.64 -12.60
CA GLU A 168 11.88 5.21 -13.98
C GLU A 168 10.49 4.59 -14.11
N LEU A 169 10.05 3.81 -13.11
CA LEU A 169 8.76 3.12 -13.12
C LEU A 169 7.56 4.06 -12.99
N GLU A 170 7.76 5.26 -12.44
CA GLU A 170 6.76 6.33 -12.41
C GLU A 170 6.51 6.95 -13.81
N ILE A 171 7.39 6.69 -14.78
CA ILE A 171 7.24 7.22 -16.14
C ILE A 171 6.05 6.51 -16.83
N PRO A 172 4.99 7.24 -17.21
CA PRO A 172 3.73 6.59 -17.56
C PRO A 172 3.75 5.80 -18.88
N ASN A 173 4.74 6.02 -19.75
CA ASN A 173 4.86 5.32 -21.04
C ASN A 173 6.12 4.44 -21.11
N LEU A 174 6.64 3.98 -19.97
CA LEU A 174 7.71 2.99 -19.97
C LEU A 174 7.21 1.70 -20.64
N SER A 175 8.00 1.15 -21.57
CA SER A 175 7.63 -0.07 -22.28
C SER A 175 7.45 -1.22 -21.30
N GLU A 176 6.56 -2.18 -21.59
CA GLU A 176 6.34 -3.34 -20.72
C GLU A 176 7.64 -4.14 -20.51
N THR A 177 8.50 -4.19 -21.53
CA THR A 177 9.80 -4.88 -21.46
C THR A 177 10.74 -4.18 -20.47
N ASP A 178 10.88 -2.86 -20.57
CA ASP A 178 11.74 -2.09 -19.68
C ASP A 178 11.19 -2.09 -18.25
N ARG A 179 9.87 -1.92 -18.09
CA ARG A 179 9.15 -2.01 -16.80
C ARG A 179 9.43 -3.33 -16.10
N LYS A 180 9.34 -4.45 -16.82
CA LYS A 180 9.64 -5.78 -16.29
C LYS A 180 11.11 -5.93 -15.90
N ALA A 181 12.04 -5.40 -16.71
CA ALA A 181 13.46 -5.42 -16.41
C ALA A 181 13.81 -4.60 -15.15
N SER A 182 13.19 -3.42 -14.98
CA SER A 182 13.37 -2.58 -13.79
C SER A 182 12.86 -3.29 -12.53
N TRP A 183 11.68 -3.90 -12.56
CA TRP A 183 11.18 -4.68 -11.41
C TRP A 183 12.05 -5.90 -11.08
N GLN A 184 12.51 -6.64 -12.08
CA GLN A 184 13.43 -7.76 -11.86
C GLN A 184 14.71 -7.30 -11.15
N THR A 185 15.24 -6.15 -11.55
CA THR A 185 16.43 -5.55 -10.94
C THR A 185 16.15 -5.08 -9.51
N ILE A 186 15.01 -4.41 -9.27
CA ILE A 186 14.58 -4.00 -7.92
C ILE A 186 14.52 -5.20 -6.97
N PHE A 187 13.87 -6.30 -7.37
CA PHE A 187 13.79 -7.50 -6.53
C PHE A 187 15.15 -8.17 -6.29
N SER A 188 16.07 -8.09 -7.27
CA SER A 188 17.44 -8.60 -7.10
C SER A 188 18.23 -7.77 -6.09
N LEU A 189 18.12 -6.43 -6.16
CA LEU A 189 18.76 -5.50 -5.24
C LEU A 189 18.20 -5.61 -3.83
N ALA A 190 16.88 -5.73 -3.69
CA ALA A 190 16.20 -5.83 -2.40
C ALA A 190 16.57 -7.10 -1.60
N LYS A 191 17.03 -8.16 -2.26
CA LYS A 191 17.57 -9.36 -1.57
C LYS A 191 18.95 -9.14 -0.96
N GLN A 192 19.61 -8.04 -1.32
CA GLN A 192 20.99 -7.71 -0.95
C GLN A 192 21.06 -6.49 -0.02
N ILE A 193 19.93 -5.90 0.34
CA ILE A 193 19.82 -4.84 1.35
C ILE A 193 19.43 -5.42 2.70
#